data_AF-Q9AAP5-F1
#
_entry.id   AF-Q9AAP5-F1
#
_cell.length_a   1.000
_cell.length_b   1.000
_cell.length_c   1.000
_cell.angle_alpha   90.00
_cell.angle_beta   90.00
_cell.angle_gamma   90.00
#
_symmetry.space_group_name_H-M   'P 1'
#
loop_
_entity.id
_entity.type
_entity.pdbx_description
1 polymer ?
#
loop_
_entity_poly.entity_id
_entity_poly.type
_entity_poly.pdbx_seq_one_letter_code
_entity_poly.pdbx_strand_id
1 'polypeptide(L)'
;MWVMATPKTLAAPFATPLRSMASCHRRMTAHLGERRPRRGDMWRLLLLTGLMMAFATLARAQDSPWQACRGAIGPDGPVLSDCRAIQGVVDPQGRELWIRSTISAPKDDRPYAYYVAGVASSEVWLNGQSLGANGRPGATAGDEIPGRYQAVFPIRETTWRPGANVVVLRLSSFHGGLRFAGPMSAMLVLPSPYPQRATLLAVTFVATGALLAAAFGFGVIHALRRTGSSLALAAMATVAALQAIVESLRPLFNYPYPLHAWRMSAIWGLAAAFAVLLVGYVATRFMPRASRRMVGVALVAVTATAFAPGFDIKTVSALIVGVALAALPALVGVRDRRPGARLTLAYLALFLTLALAFPEWLADLSYFLLAAGLVLPLLMVEVVRLGRDDRGREAALTQAVRRPDRLTVASARGVELVPLAEILSVVGADDYVELRLVGGRSLLHAARLDALTTQLPVSFLRVHRSVIANLTHAQRLERDGDRWRLHLNEGPPLPVSRSRQPAVREALADPVPGETATGGG
;
A
#
# COMPACT_ATOMS: atom_id res chain seq x y z
N MET A 1 -0.70 -64.42 18.24
CA MET A 1 0.29 -65.51 18.39
C MET A 1 1.25 -65.38 17.21
N TRP A 2 2.36 -64.66 17.41
CA TRP A 2 3.72 -65.21 17.45
C TRP A 2 4.14 -65.85 16.10
N VAL A 3 4.95 -65.22 15.24
CA VAL A 3 6.39 -64.82 15.32
C VAL A 3 7.20 -65.70 14.36
N MET A 4 8.05 -65.06 13.54
CA MET A 4 9.42 -65.42 13.11
C MET A 4 9.65 -64.88 11.69
N ALA A 5 10.40 -63.79 11.44
CA ALA A 5 11.83 -63.50 11.69
C ALA A 5 12.80 -64.09 10.62
N THR A 6 13.25 -63.15 9.76
CA THR A 6 14.47 -62.99 8.91
C THR A 6 15.68 -63.93 9.11
N PRO A 7 16.62 -64.04 8.12
CA PRO A 7 17.81 -63.14 8.12
C PRO A 7 18.43 -62.77 6.73
N LYS A 8 19.39 -61.84 6.81
CA LYS A 8 20.32 -61.21 5.82
C LYS A 8 21.18 -62.26 5.04
N THR A 9 21.78 -62.02 3.86
CA THR A 9 22.96 -61.14 3.56
C THR A 9 23.38 -61.16 2.06
N LEU A 10 23.81 -59.97 1.54
CA LEU A 10 24.97 -59.63 0.66
C LEU A 10 25.31 -60.39 -0.66
N ALA A 11 25.37 -59.66 -1.79
CA ALA A 11 26.50 -59.58 -2.75
C ALA A 11 26.28 -58.51 -3.86
N ALA A 12 27.30 -57.67 -4.13
CA ALA A 12 27.43 -56.70 -5.25
C ALA A 12 28.25 -57.33 -6.42
N PRO A 13 28.78 -56.64 -7.46
CA PRO A 13 28.64 -55.26 -8.00
C PRO A 13 28.49 -55.21 -9.56
N PHE A 14 28.40 -54.02 -10.20
CA PHE A 14 29.19 -53.56 -11.39
C PHE A 14 28.57 -52.38 -12.17
N ALA A 15 29.37 -51.30 -12.26
CA ALA A 15 29.62 -50.37 -13.39
C ALA A 15 28.47 -49.65 -14.16
N THR A 16 28.41 -48.33 -13.92
CA THR A 16 27.95 -47.24 -14.80
C THR A 16 28.87 -47.05 -16.04
N PRO A 17 28.44 -46.38 -17.15
CA PRO A 17 28.32 -44.92 -17.15
C PRO A 17 27.17 -44.29 -17.98
N LEU A 18 26.60 -43.24 -17.38
CA LEU A 18 25.68 -42.27 -17.97
C LEU A 18 26.35 -41.44 -19.08
N ARG A 19 25.97 -41.69 -20.34
CA ARG A 19 26.11 -40.77 -21.47
C ARG A 19 24.90 -40.89 -22.40
N SER A 20 23.70 -40.54 -21.91
CA SER A 20 22.49 -40.51 -22.76
C SER A 20 21.38 -39.53 -22.32
N MET A 21 21.56 -38.71 -21.28
CA MET A 21 20.51 -37.78 -20.81
C MET A 21 20.68 -36.31 -21.23
N ALA A 22 21.74 -35.97 -21.98
CA ALA A 22 21.99 -34.57 -22.37
C ALA A 22 21.39 -34.15 -23.73
N SER A 23 20.89 -35.08 -24.55
CA SER A 23 20.35 -34.74 -25.88
C SER A 23 18.83 -34.55 -25.93
N CYS A 24 18.09 -34.99 -24.91
CA CYS A 24 16.62 -34.88 -24.89
C CYS A 24 16.12 -33.50 -24.42
N HIS A 25 16.94 -32.73 -23.70
CA HIS A 25 16.50 -31.45 -23.13
C HIS A 25 16.53 -30.27 -24.14
N ARG A 26 17.10 -30.45 -25.33
CA ARG A 26 17.38 -29.34 -26.27
C ARG A 26 16.37 -29.22 -27.44
N ARG A 27 15.33 -30.06 -27.51
CA ARG A 27 14.29 -30.01 -28.57
C ARG A 27 12.90 -29.54 -28.13
N MET A 28 12.69 -29.24 -26.85
CA MET A 28 11.36 -28.87 -26.33
C MET A 28 11.17 -27.36 -26.05
N THR A 29 12.16 -26.53 -26.41
CA THR A 29 12.16 -25.06 -26.17
C THR A 29 11.89 -24.23 -27.43
N ALA A 30 11.35 -24.81 -28.51
CA ALA A 30 11.17 -24.11 -29.80
C ALA A 30 9.72 -23.79 -30.20
N HIS A 31 8.69 -24.18 -29.42
CA HIS A 31 7.29 -23.97 -29.81
C HIS A 31 6.37 -23.60 -28.63
N LEU A 32 6.60 -22.44 -28.00
CA LEU A 32 5.58 -21.74 -27.23
C LEU A 32 5.91 -20.25 -27.26
N GLY A 33 5.43 -19.57 -28.32
CA GLY A 33 5.47 -18.12 -28.41
C GLY A 33 4.50 -17.52 -27.38
N GLU A 34 5.00 -17.22 -26.19
CA GLU A 34 4.30 -16.38 -25.21
C GLU A 34 4.10 -14.99 -25.81
N ARG A 35 2.88 -14.73 -26.32
CA ARG A 35 2.41 -13.36 -26.51
C ARG A 35 2.35 -12.69 -25.15
N ARG A 36 3.37 -11.88 -24.82
CA ARG A 36 3.30 -10.95 -23.68
C ARG A 36 2.05 -10.09 -23.83
N PRO A 37 1.14 -10.04 -22.84
CA PRO A 37 -0.03 -9.17 -22.92
C PRO A 37 0.43 -7.71 -22.99
N ARG A 38 -0.08 -6.97 -23.99
CA ARG A 38 0.22 -5.54 -24.12
C ARG A 38 -0.37 -4.82 -22.90
N ARG A 39 0.34 -3.80 -22.41
CA ARG A 39 0.03 -3.02 -21.21
C ARG A 39 -1.39 -2.42 -21.16
N GLY A 40 -2.10 -2.37 -22.30
CA GLY A 40 -3.50 -1.93 -22.40
C GLY A 40 -4.55 -3.02 -22.10
N ASP A 41 -4.22 -4.30 -22.24
CA ASP A 41 -5.20 -5.40 -22.09
C ASP A 41 -5.53 -5.68 -20.61
N MET A 42 -4.56 -5.49 -19.72
CA MET A 42 -4.76 -5.66 -18.27
C MET A 42 -5.70 -4.58 -17.68
N TRP A 43 -5.66 -3.36 -18.22
CA TRP A 43 -6.55 -2.27 -17.82
C TRP A 43 -7.98 -2.49 -18.32
N ARG A 44 -8.14 -3.03 -19.53
CA ARG A 44 -9.44 -3.41 -20.09
C ARG A 44 -10.07 -4.57 -19.31
N LEU A 45 -9.27 -5.58 -18.93
CA LEU A 45 -9.74 -6.71 -18.12
C LEU A 45 -10.18 -6.28 -16.72
N LEU A 46 -9.45 -5.38 -16.06
CA LEU A 46 -9.82 -4.83 -14.74
C LEU A 46 -11.06 -3.93 -14.81
N LEU A 47 -11.18 -3.10 -15.86
CA LEU A 47 -12.38 -2.28 -16.10
C LEU A 47 -13.60 -3.16 -16.41
N LEU A 48 -13.47 -4.18 -17.26
CA LEU A 48 -14.56 -5.10 -17.61
C LEU A 48 -15.01 -5.96 -16.43
N THR A 49 -14.10 -6.42 -15.57
CA THR A 49 -14.46 -7.14 -14.34
C THR A 49 -15.13 -6.22 -13.32
N GLY A 50 -14.66 -4.97 -13.18
CA GLY A 50 -15.33 -3.95 -12.38
C GLY A 50 -16.74 -3.60 -12.89
N LEU A 51 -16.90 -3.44 -14.21
CA LEU A 51 -18.18 -3.09 -14.84
C LEU A 51 -19.19 -4.26 -14.78
N MET A 52 -18.71 -5.50 -14.93
CA MET A 52 -19.58 -6.70 -14.85
C MET A 52 -19.99 -7.03 -13.42
N MET A 53 -19.17 -6.73 -12.41
CA MET A 53 -19.61 -6.82 -11.01
C MET A 53 -20.58 -5.70 -10.62
N ALA A 54 -20.46 -4.51 -11.21
CA ALA A 54 -21.37 -3.39 -10.98
C ALA A 54 -22.78 -3.63 -11.56
N PHE A 55 -22.91 -4.43 -12.62
CA PHE A 55 -24.22 -4.73 -13.23
C PHE A 55 -25.05 -5.77 -12.45
N ALA A 56 -24.44 -6.52 -11.53
CA ALA A 56 -25.10 -7.65 -10.85
C ALA A 56 -25.93 -7.27 -9.61
N THR A 57 -25.88 -6.03 -9.12
CA THR A 57 -26.50 -5.66 -7.83
C THR A 57 -27.65 -4.65 -7.91
N LEU A 58 -28.20 -4.38 -9.09
CA LEU A 58 -29.48 -3.65 -9.23
C LEU A 58 -30.71 -4.44 -8.73
N ALA A 59 -30.51 -5.61 -8.13
CA ALA A 59 -31.57 -6.47 -7.62
C ALA A 59 -31.73 -6.36 -6.09
N ARG A 60 -32.76 -5.60 -5.71
CA ARG A 60 -33.61 -5.77 -4.51
C ARG A 60 -33.13 -5.18 -3.17
N ALA A 61 -33.47 -3.92 -2.95
CA ALA A 61 -34.12 -3.54 -1.69
C ALA A 61 -35.63 -3.79 -1.89
N GLN A 62 -36.16 -4.85 -1.27
CA GLN A 62 -37.59 -5.11 -1.27
C GLN A 62 -38.17 -4.25 -0.15
N ASP A 63 -38.63 -3.05 -0.48
CA ASP A 63 -39.29 -2.12 0.44
C ASP A 63 -40.55 -2.79 1.01
N SER A 64 -40.41 -3.45 2.16
CA SER A 64 -41.55 -3.95 2.91
C SER A 64 -42.19 -2.75 3.61
N PRO A 65 -43.48 -2.45 3.36
CA PRO A 65 -44.13 -1.26 3.93
C PRO A 65 -44.36 -1.46 5.43
N TRP A 66 -43.44 -0.92 6.24
CA TRP A 66 -43.52 -0.98 7.70
C TRP A 66 -44.60 -0.04 8.24
N GLN A 67 -45.32 -0.50 9.27
CA GLN A 67 -46.27 0.31 10.02
C GLN A 67 -45.84 0.41 11.47
N ALA A 68 -45.76 1.62 12.02
CA ALA A 68 -45.58 1.87 13.45
C ALA A 68 -46.94 1.81 14.15
N CYS A 69 -47.01 1.08 15.26
CA CYS A 69 -48.23 0.88 16.03
C CYS A 69 -47.99 1.22 17.50
N ARG A 70 -49.06 1.41 18.27
CA ARG A 70 -49.01 1.30 19.73
C ARG A 70 -49.17 -0.17 20.10
N GLY A 71 -48.16 -0.73 20.74
CA GLY A 71 -48.15 -2.14 21.13
C GLY A 71 -48.13 -2.33 22.64
N ALA A 72 -48.78 -3.40 23.09
CA ALA A 72 -48.67 -3.93 24.44
C ALA A 72 -48.54 -5.46 24.38
N ILE A 73 -47.89 -6.05 25.37
CA ILE A 73 -47.81 -7.51 25.50
C ILE A 73 -49.12 -7.99 26.13
N GLY A 74 -49.91 -8.74 25.36
CA GLY A 74 -51.11 -9.43 25.84
C GLY A 74 -50.82 -10.89 26.21
N PRO A 75 -51.82 -11.61 26.75
CA PRO A 75 -51.69 -13.01 27.17
C PRO A 75 -51.40 -13.97 26.00
N ASP A 76 -51.95 -13.69 24.81
CA ASP A 76 -51.80 -14.53 23.60
C ASP A 76 -50.79 -13.96 22.58
N GLY A 77 -50.06 -12.90 22.94
CA GLY A 77 -49.09 -12.24 22.06
C GLY A 77 -49.27 -10.71 21.99
N PRO A 78 -48.59 -10.05 21.04
CA PRO A 78 -48.60 -8.59 20.95
C PRO A 78 -49.94 -8.05 20.43
N VAL A 79 -50.54 -7.12 21.18
CA VAL A 79 -51.75 -6.41 20.80
C VAL A 79 -51.35 -5.05 20.23
N LEU A 80 -51.69 -4.80 18.96
CA LEU A 80 -51.33 -3.57 18.24
C LEU A 80 -52.57 -2.72 17.94
N SER A 81 -52.47 -1.42 18.19
CA SER A 81 -53.48 -0.40 17.89
C SER A 81 -52.84 0.80 17.18
N ASP A 82 -53.66 1.68 16.59
CA ASP A 82 -53.21 2.95 15.98
C ASP A 82 -52.05 2.82 14.96
N CYS A 83 -52.08 1.80 14.12
CA CYS A 83 -51.00 1.53 13.16
C CYS A 83 -50.97 2.55 12.02
N ARG A 84 -49.83 3.22 11.81
CA ARG A 84 -49.58 4.19 10.73
C ARG A 84 -48.37 3.77 9.90
N ALA A 85 -48.43 4.00 8.60
CA ALA A 85 -47.30 3.72 7.71
C ALA A 85 -46.08 4.58 8.11
N ILE A 86 -44.90 3.95 8.17
CA ILE A 86 -43.64 4.66 8.37
C ILE A 86 -43.19 5.21 7.02
N GLN A 87 -43.03 6.53 6.93
CA GLN A 87 -42.39 7.18 5.78
C GLN A 87 -40.88 7.31 6.09
N GLY A 88 -40.05 6.57 5.36
CA GLY A 88 -38.59 6.57 5.53
C GLY A 88 -38.07 5.39 6.37
N VAL A 89 -37.02 5.64 7.15
CA VAL A 89 -36.26 4.59 7.85
C VAL A 89 -36.88 4.27 9.22
N VAL A 90 -36.86 2.98 9.59
CA VAL A 90 -37.24 2.54 10.94
C VAL A 90 -36.17 2.98 11.94
N ASP A 91 -36.53 3.91 12.83
CA ASP A 91 -35.63 4.51 13.82
C ASP A 91 -36.09 4.23 15.27
N PRO A 92 -35.47 3.26 15.98
CA PRO A 92 -35.73 2.97 17.39
C PRO A 92 -34.85 3.79 18.36
N GLN A 93 -34.04 4.75 17.89
CA GLN A 93 -33.10 5.48 18.75
C GLN A 93 -33.81 6.43 19.72
N GLY A 94 -33.52 6.27 21.01
CA GLY A 94 -34.07 7.06 22.11
C GLY A 94 -35.55 6.78 22.42
N ARG A 95 -36.12 5.68 21.91
CA ARG A 95 -37.53 5.32 22.13
C ARG A 95 -37.79 3.83 21.99
N GLU A 96 -38.91 3.39 22.55
CA GLU A 96 -39.52 2.11 22.20
C GLU A 96 -40.36 2.25 20.92
N LEU A 97 -40.31 1.25 20.05
CA LEU A 97 -41.03 1.21 18.80
C LEU A 97 -41.65 -0.17 18.58
N TRP A 98 -42.95 -0.20 18.32
CA TRP A 98 -43.66 -1.38 17.86
C TRP A 98 -43.96 -1.23 16.37
N ILE A 99 -43.49 -2.18 15.57
CA ILE A 99 -43.70 -2.17 14.13
C ILE A 99 -44.29 -3.48 13.65
N ARG A 100 -45.07 -3.41 12.57
CA ARG A 100 -45.56 -4.59 11.87
C ARG A 100 -45.37 -4.46 10.37
N SER A 101 -45.25 -5.60 9.71
CA SER A 101 -45.22 -5.71 8.25
C SER A 101 -45.85 -7.03 7.82
N THR A 102 -46.35 -7.06 6.59
CA THR A 102 -46.86 -8.27 5.95
C THR A 102 -45.78 -8.89 5.08
N ILE A 103 -45.44 -10.15 5.35
CA ILE A 103 -44.49 -10.94 4.58
C ILE A 103 -45.22 -12.10 3.89
N SER A 104 -44.69 -12.51 2.74
CA SER A 104 -45.18 -13.70 2.03
C SER A 104 -44.46 -14.94 2.54
N ALA A 105 -45.16 -16.07 2.59
CA ALA A 105 -44.52 -17.35 2.86
C ALA A 105 -43.51 -17.68 1.74
N PRO A 106 -42.38 -18.34 2.06
CA PRO A 106 -41.45 -18.83 1.06
C PRO A 106 -42.12 -19.80 0.07
N LYS A 107 -41.58 -19.89 -1.14
CA LYS A 107 -42.10 -20.79 -2.20
C LYS A 107 -41.34 -22.11 -2.31
N ASP A 108 -40.30 -22.29 -1.49
CA ASP A 108 -39.36 -23.40 -1.51
C ASP A 108 -39.25 -24.04 -0.11
N ASP A 109 -38.87 -25.32 -0.08
CA ASP A 109 -38.79 -26.14 1.14
C ASP A 109 -37.49 -25.93 1.94
N ARG A 110 -36.79 -24.80 1.71
CA ARG A 110 -35.58 -24.50 2.48
C ARG A 110 -35.96 -23.96 3.86
N PRO A 111 -35.15 -24.20 4.90
CA PRO A 111 -35.39 -23.58 6.19
C PRO A 111 -35.14 -22.07 6.10
N TYR A 112 -36.02 -21.28 6.71
CA TYR A 112 -35.95 -19.82 6.73
C TYR A 112 -35.74 -19.28 8.14
N ALA A 113 -35.07 -18.13 8.24
CA ALA A 113 -34.96 -17.36 9.46
C ALA A 113 -35.28 -15.89 9.22
N TYR A 114 -35.77 -15.24 10.27
CA TYR A 114 -35.94 -13.80 10.31
C TYR A 114 -34.64 -13.14 10.78
N TYR A 115 -34.04 -12.31 9.93
CA TYR A 115 -32.77 -11.63 10.20
C TYR A 115 -33.03 -10.20 10.64
N VAL A 116 -32.50 -9.84 11.81
CA VAL A 116 -32.47 -8.47 12.32
C VAL A 116 -31.02 -8.05 12.44
N ALA A 117 -30.65 -6.96 11.79
CA ALA A 117 -29.34 -6.34 11.94
C ALA A 117 -29.49 -4.83 12.14
N GLY A 118 -29.09 -4.33 13.30
CA GLY A 118 -29.23 -2.91 13.61
C GLY A 118 -28.85 -2.55 15.04
N VAL A 119 -28.89 -1.26 15.32
CA VAL A 119 -28.60 -0.64 16.61
C VAL A 119 -29.86 -0.64 17.47
N ALA A 120 -30.34 -1.84 17.85
CA ALA A 120 -31.53 -2.01 18.68
C ALA A 120 -31.54 -3.36 19.40
N SER A 121 -32.11 -3.39 20.59
CA SER A 121 -32.69 -4.61 21.14
C SER A 121 -33.97 -4.94 20.37
N SER A 122 -34.23 -6.22 20.14
CA SER A 122 -35.34 -6.64 19.28
C SER A 122 -36.03 -7.89 19.78
N GLU A 123 -37.34 -7.88 19.79
CA GLU A 123 -38.19 -9.06 20.02
C GLU A 123 -39.13 -9.24 18.83
N VAL A 124 -39.27 -10.47 18.34
CA VAL A 124 -39.91 -10.75 17.06
C VAL A 124 -41.01 -11.80 17.21
N TRP A 125 -42.16 -11.53 16.61
CA TRP A 125 -43.28 -12.45 16.50
C TRP A 125 -43.70 -12.63 15.04
N LEU A 126 -44.13 -13.84 14.70
CA LEU A 126 -44.74 -14.17 13.42
C LEU A 126 -46.12 -14.76 13.67
N ASN A 127 -47.16 -14.15 13.12
CA ASN A 127 -48.56 -14.59 13.27
C ASN A 127 -49.00 -14.76 14.74
N GLY A 128 -48.44 -13.96 15.64
CA GLY A 128 -48.67 -14.00 17.09
C GLY A 128 -47.73 -14.95 17.85
N GLN A 129 -47.04 -15.88 17.19
CA GLN A 129 -46.07 -16.77 17.83
C GLN A 129 -44.71 -16.08 17.99
N SER A 130 -44.11 -16.18 19.18
CA SER A 130 -42.78 -15.61 19.44
C SER A 130 -41.70 -16.41 18.71
N LEU A 131 -40.85 -15.71 17.97
CA LEU A 131 -39.65 -16.27 17.35
C LEU A 131 -38.41 -16.13 18.25
N GLY A 132 -38.44 -15.19 19.19
CA GLY A 132 -37.38 -14.97 20.18
C GLY A 132 -37.07 -13.49 20.45
N ALA A 133 -36.14 -13.27 21.37
CA ALA A 133 -35.64 -11.96 21.76
C ALA A 133 -34.13 -11.85 21.62
N ASN A 134 -33.64 -10.66 21.29
CA ASN A 134 -32.24 -10.27 21.23
C ASN A 134 -32.01 -9.07 22.14
N GLY A 135 -31.50 -9.36 23.35
CA GLY A 135 -31.60 -8.43 24.47
C GLY A 135 -33.02 -8.37 25.02
N ARG A 136 -33.38 -7.25 25.63
CA ARG A 136 -34.72 -6.99 26.16
C ARG A 136 -35.14 -5.57 25.78
N PRO A 137 -36.09 -5.39 24.86
CA PRO A 137 -36.63 -4.06 24.58
C PRO A 137 -37.34 -3.47 25.80
N GLY A 138 -37.16 -2.17 26.00
CA GLY A 138 -37.73 -1.42 27.14
C GLY A 138 -38.28 -0.06 26.71
N ALA A 139 -39.13 0.52 27.57
CA ALA A 139 -39.67 1.88 27.37
C ALA A 139 -38.65 2.96 27.77
N THR A 140 -37.68 2.61 28.62
CA THR A 140 -36.64 3.50 29.12
C THR A 140 -35.26 2.86 29.00
N ALA A 141 -34.21 3.66 29.18
CA ALA A 141 -32.84 3.18 29.18
C ALA A 141 -32.56 2.16 30.30
N GLY A 142 -33.20 2.27 31.47
CA GLY A 142 -33.00 1.33 32.57
C GLY A 142 -33.70 -0.02 32.36
N ASP A 143 -34.78 -0.04 31.58
CA ASP A 143 -35.55 -1.26 31.29
C ASP A 143 -34.98 -2.04 30.11
N GLU A 144 -34.18 -1.38 29.27
CA GLU A 144 -33.57 -1.99 28.10
C GLU A 144 -32.30 -2.78 28.46
N ILE A 145 -32.22 -4.03 28.01
CA ILE A 145 -30.97 -4.80 27.97
C ILE A 145 -30.48 -4.84 26.52
N PRO A 146 -29.30 -4.26 26.21
CA PRO A 146 -28.79 -4.23 24.85
C PRO A 146 -28.64 -5.61 24.20
N GLY A 147 -29.17 -5.74 22.99
CA GLY A 147 -29.00 -6.92 22.15
C GLY A 147 -27.68 -6.93 21.37
N ARG A 148 -27.48 -8.02 20.62
CA ARG A 148 -26.43 -8.13 19.59
C ARG A 148 -26.78 -7.30 18.37
N TYR A 149 -25.77 -6.81 17.66
CA TYR A 149 -25.99 -6.05 16.42
C TYR A 149 -26.63 -6.91 15.32
N GLN A 150 -26.35 -8.22 15.28
CA GLN A 150 -27.01 -9.18 14.39
C GLN A 150 -27.71 -10.27 15.21
N ALA A 151 -28.98 -10.51 14.89
CA ALA A 151 -29.78 -11.59 15.46
C ALA A 151 -30.49 -12.36 14.36
N VAL A 152 -30.56 -13.67 14.55
CA VAL A 152 -31.19 -14.61 13.62
C VAL A 152 -32.23 -15.39 14.39
N PHE A 153 -33.47 -15.33 13.94
CA PHE A 153 -34.60 -16.00 14.57
C PHE A 153 -35.14 -17.08 13.62
N PRO A 154 -34.83 -18.37 13.84
CA PRO A 154 -35.33 -19.45 12.99
C PRO A 154 -36.85 -19.48 12.97
N ILE A 155 -37.43 -19.64 11.78
CA ILE A 155 -38.89 -19.73 11.62
C ILE A 155 -39.25 -21.21 11.43
N ARG A 156 -40.11 -21.74 12.30
CA ARG A 156 -40.62 -23.11 12.17
C ARG A 156 -41.62 -23.18 11.01
N GLU A 157 -41.59 -24.27 10.25
CA GLU A 157 -42.50 -24.49 9.12
C GLU A 157 -43.98 -24.38 9.51
N THR A 158 -44.33 -24.83 10.72
CA THR A 158 -45.70 -24.77 11.28
C THR A 158 -46.18 -23.36 11.58
N THR A 159 -45.29 -22.36 11.60
CA THR A 159 -45.65 -20.95 11.87
C THR A 159 -46.20 -20.26 10.63
N TRP A 160 -45.86 -20.77 9.44
CA TRP A 160 -46.30 -20.20 8.17
C TRP A 160 -47.79 -20.46 7.94
N ARG A 161 -48.49 -19.43 7.50
CA ARG A 161 -49.87 -19.52 7.02
C ARG A 161 -49.89 -19.44 5.49
N PRO A 162 -50.81 -20.14 4.79
CA PRO A 162 -50.92 -20.11 3.33
C PRO A 162 -51.25 -18.73 2.73
N GLY A 163 -51.66 -17.76 3.55
CA GLY A 163 -52.00 -16.39 3.13
C GLY A 163 -50.98 -15.34 3.57
N ALA A 164 -51.46 -14.13 3.87
CA ALA A 164 -50.61 -13.07 4.39
C ALA A 164 -50.10 -13.43 5.79
N ASN A 165 -48.77 -13.36 5.98
CA ASN A 165 -48.15 -13.58 7.28
C ASN A 165 -47.76 -12.22 7.86
N VAL A 166 -48.06 -12.00 9.14
CA VAL A 166 -47.79 -10.72 9.81
C VAL A 166 -46.61 -10.91 10.73
N VAL A 167 -45.54 -10.16 10.48
CA VAL A 167 -44.40 -10.05 11.40
C VAL A 167 -44.57 -8.80 12.27
N VAL A 168 -44.38 -8.96 13.56
CA VAL A 168 -44.38 -7.88 14.55
C VAL A 168 -43.02 -7.82 15.20
N LEU A 169 -42.46 -6.63 15.34
CA LEU A 169 -41.22 -6.40 16.05
C LEU A 169 -41.45 -5.35 17.14
N ARG A 170 -40.85 -5.61 18.29
CA ARG A 170 -40.66 -4.64 19.36
C ARG A 170 -39.19 -4.27 19.40
N LEU A 171 -38.88 -2.99 19.21
CA LEU A 171 -37.53 -2.47 19.13
C LEU A 171 -37.33 -1.38 20.18
N SER A 172 -36.14 -1.30 20.75
CA SER A 172 -35.70 -0.11 21.49
C SER A 172 -34.21 0.10 21.36
N SER A 173 -33.75 1.34 21.49
CA SER A 173 -32.32 1.68 21.41
C SER A 173 -31.99 2.92 22.23
N PHE A 174 -31.59 2.72 23.48
CA PHE A 174 -31.13 3.79 24.38
C PHE A 174 -29.60 3.80 24.53
N HIS A 175 -28.93 2.69 24.24
CA HIS A 175 -27.50 2.51 24.48
C HIS A 175 -26.63 2.65 23.21
N GLY A 176 -27.18 3.23 22.13
CA GLY A 176 -26.47 3.35 20.85
C GLY A 176 -25.31 4.37 20.86
N GLY A 177 -25.30 5.29 21.82
CA GLY A 177 -24.30 6.35 21.93
C GLY A 177 -24.49 7.44 20.87
N LEU A 178 -23.91 7.22 19.68
CA LEU A 178 -23.99 8.17 18.57
C LEU A 178 -25.23 7.92 17.72
N ARG A 179 -25.82 8.98 17.15
CA ARG A 179 -26.99 8.84 16.27
C ARG A 179 -26.61 8.36 14.88
N PHE A 180 -27.36 7.38 14.39
CA PHE A 180 -27.26 6.81 13.05
C PHE A 180 -28.41 7.30 12.17
N ALA A 181 -28.12 7.63 10.91
CA ALA A 181 -29.15 8.00 9.93
C ALA A 181 -30.02 6.80 9.53
N GLY A 182 -29.42 5.60 9.50
CA GLY A 182 -30.11 4.33 9.29
C GLY A 182 -29.72 3.31 10.36
N PRO A 183 -30.38 3.31 11.54
CA PRO A 183 -29.99 2.44 12.65
C PRO A 183 -30.29 0.96 12.38
N MET A 184 -31.24 0.67 11.49
CA MET A 184 -31.60 -0.70 11.09
C MET A 184 -31.05 -0.98 9.68
N SER A 185 -30.13 -1.94 9.58
CA SER A 185 -29.47 -2.34 8.33
C SER A 185 -30.12 -3.53 7.62
N ALA A 186 -30.82 -4.41 8.37
CA ALA A 186 -31.61 -5.49 7.78
C ALA A 186 -32.75 -5.91 8.73
N MET A 187 -33.94 -6.14 8.17
CA MET A 187 -35.11 -6.71 8.85
C MET A 187 -35.90 -7.51 7.82
N LEU A 188 -35.48 -8.75 7.55
CA LEU A 188 -35.98 -9.50 6.40
C LEU A 188 -35.83 -11.01 6.58
N VAL A 189 -36.59 -11.76 5.79
CA VAL A 189 -36.59 -13.24 5.81
C VAL A 189 -35.66 -13.77 4.74
N LEU A 190 -34.74 -14.66 5.13
CA LEU A 190 -33.78 -15.31 4.23
C LEU A 190 -33.64 -16.80 4.53
N PRO A 191 -33.18 -17.60 3.56
CA PRO A 191 -32.80 -18.98 3.81
C PRO A 191 -31.73 -19.08 4.91
N SER A 192 -31.86 -20.10 5.77
CA SER A 192 -30.93 -20.44 6.83
C SER A 192 -30.21 -21.76 6.50
N PRO A 193 -28.89 -21.89 6.67
CA PRO A 193 -27.97 -20.83 7.09
C PRO A 193 -27.83 -19.75 6.02
N TYR A 194 -27.61 -18.50 6.45
CA TYR A 194 -27.35 -17.39 5.53
C TYR A 194 -26.15 -17.77 4.66
N PRO A 195 -26.22 -17.63 3.31
CA PRO A 195 -25.08 -17.92 2.46
C PRO A 195 -23.93 -16.99 2.86
N GLN A 196 -23.01 -17.50 3.67
CA GLN A 196 -21.82 -16.76 4.03
C GLN A 196 -21.09 -16.45 2.73
N ARG A 197 -20.78 -15.16 2.50
CA ARG A 197 -19.93 -14.72 1.39
C ARG A 197 -18.48 -15.13 1.68
N ALA A 198 -18.23 -16.42 1.88
CA ALA A 198 -16.93 -16.97 2.26
C ALA A 198 -15.85 -16.57 1.26
N THR A 199 -16.19 -16.52 -0.04
CA THR A 199 -15.29 -16.01 -1.09
C THR A 199 -14.89 -14.56 -0.84
N LEU A 200 -15.83 -13.67 -0.51
CA LEU A 200 -15.54 -12.26 -0.24
C LEU A 200 -14.68 -12.11 1.02
N LEU A 201 -14.99 -12.86 2.07
CA LEU A 201 -14.21 -12.87 3.31
C LEU A 201 -12.78 -13.36 3.06
N ALA A 202 -12.61 -14.43 2.26
CA ALA A 202 -11.31 -14.94 1.86
C ALA A 202 -10.49 -13.91 1.08
N VAL A 203 -11.13 -13.20 0.12
CA VAL A 203 -10.48 -12.10 -0.62
C VAL A 203 -10.03 -11.00 0.34
N THR A 204 -10.87 -10.60 1.29
CA THR A 204 -10.52 -9.59 2.30
C THR A 204 -9.34 -10.04 3.15
N PHE A 205 -9.29 -11.30 3.60
CA PHE A 205 -8.16 -11.81 4.38
C PHE A 205 -6.85 -11.88 3.58
N VAL A 206 -6.90 -12.34 2.33
CA VAL A 206 -5.72 -12.37 1.46
C VAL A 206 -5.19 -10.95 1.23
N ALA A 207 -6.08 -9.99 0.93
CA ALA A 207 -5.72 -8.59 0.75
C ALA A 207 -5.16 -7.98 2.04
N THR A 208 -5.75 -8.29 3.20
CA THR A 208 -5.25 -7.85 4.51
C THR A 208 -3.85 -8.39 4.77
N GLY A 209 -3.63 -9.69 4.53
CA GLY A 209 -2.31 -10.32 4.66
C GLY A 209 -1.26 -9.69 3.72
N ALA A 210 -1.63 -9.38 2.48
CA ALA A 210 -0.76 -8.71 1.53
C ALA A 210 -0.37 -7.30 2.01
N LEU A 211 -1.29 -6.54 2.61
CA LEU A 211 -1.00 -5.23 3.16
C LEU A 211 -0.15 -5.29 4.44
N LEU A 212 -0.37 -6.27 5.31
CA LEU A 212 0.52 -6.51 6.46
C LEU A 212 1.94 -6.86 6.00
N ALA A 213 2.07 -7.73 4.99
CA ALA A 213 3.36 -8.06 4.39
C ALA A 213 4.02 -6.82 3.75
N ALA A 214 3.24 -5.98 3.07
CA ALA A 214 3.74 -4.71 2.53
C ALA A 214 4.18 -3.76 3.64
N ALA A 215 3.38 -3.58 4.69
CA ALA A 215 3.72 -2.73 5.84
C ALA A 215 5.05 -3.17 6.47
N PHE A 216 5.22 -4.48 6.68
CA PHE A 216 6.47 -5.05 7.16
C PHE A 216 7.63 -4.79 6.19
N GLY A 217 7.46 -5.13 4.91
CA GLY A 217 8.51 -4.96 3.88
C GLY A 217 8.97 -3.52 3.73
N PHE A 218 8.05 -2.56 3.64
CA PHE A 218 8.38 -1.14 3.58
C PHE A 218 8.93 -0.60 4.92
N GLY A 219 8.51 -1.17 6.05
CA GLY A 219 9.11 -0.89 7.35
C GLY A 219 10.57 -1.30 7.43
N VAL A 220 10.92 -2.49 6.92
CA VAL A 220 12.32 -2.95 6.82
C VAL A 220 13.12 -2.06 5.85
N ILE A 221 12.57 -1.72 4.69
CA ILE A 221 13.22 -0.81 3.74
C ILE A 221 13.47 0.56 4.39
N HIS A 222 12.52 1.06 5.18
CA HIS A 222 12.71 2.30 5.93
C HIS A 222 13.80 2.17 7.00
N ALA A 223 13.85 1.06 7.74
CA ALA A 223 14.89 0.83 8.74
C ALA A 223 16.29 0.84 8.12
N LEU A 224 16.45 0.29 6.92
CA LEU A 224 17.72 0.22 6.20
C LEU A 224 18.10 1.54 5.50
N ARG A 225 17.15 2.19 4.81
CA ARG A 225 17.43 3.34 3.93
C ARG A 225 17.03 4.70 4.50
N ARG A 226 16.27 4.73 5.60
CA ARG A 226 15.76 5.94 6.28
C ARG A 226 15.04 6.92 5.34
N THR A 227 14.39 6.41 4.28
CA THR A 227 13.68 7.27 3.31
C THR A 227 12.27 7.62 3.78
N GLY A 228 11.81 8.84 3.53
CA GLY A 228 10.46 9.27 3.89
C GLY A 228 9.35 8.57 3.09
N SER A 229 9.60 8.19 1.83
CA SER A 229 8.59 7.53 0.98
C SER A 229 8.26 6.11 1.46
N SER A 230 9.27 5.35 1.92
CA SER A 230 9.07 4.00 2.47
C SER A 230 8.28 4.03 3.77
N LEU A 231 8.54 5.00 4.65
CA LEU A 231 7.76 5.19 5.89
C LEU A 231 6.30 5.52 5.59
N ALA A 232 6.04 6.43 4.65
CA ALA A 232 4.68 6.81 4.27
C ALA A 232 3.90 5.62 3.67
N LEU A 233 4.55 4.80 2.83
CA LEU A 233 3.93 3.60 2.26
C LEU A 233 3.68 2.52 3.31
N ALA A 234 4.62 2.31 4.24
CA ALA A 234 4.43 1.41 5.38
C ALA A 234 3.25 1.86 6.23
N ALA A 235 3.17 3.15 6.57
CA ALA A 235 2.07 3.72 7.33
C ALA A 235 0.72 3.56 6.61
N MET A 236 0.63 3.87 5.32
CA MET A 236 -0.60 3.67 4.54
C MET A 236 -1.03 2.21 4.49
N ALA A 237 -0.09 1.27 4.30
CA ALA A 237 -0.38 -0.16 4.29
C ALA A 237 -0.86 -0.65 5.67
N THR A 238 -0.24 -0.20 6.76
CA THR A 238 -0.67 -0.51 8.13
C THR A 238 -2.08 0.01 8.40
N VAL A 239 -2.36 1.27 8.08
CA VAL A 239 -3.69 1.87 8.29
C VAL A 239 -4.75 1.13 7.49
N ALA A 240 -4.47 0.81 6.22
CA ALA A 240 -5.38 0.03 5.39
C ALA A 240 -5.61 -1.38 5.97
N ALA A 241 -4.56 -2.09 6.41
CA ALA A 241 -4.70 -3.39 7.06
C ALA A 241 -5.53 -3.33 8.36
N LEU A 242 -5.31 -2.32 9.20
CA LEU A 242 -6.12 -2.11 10.41
C LEU A 242 -7.59 -1.87 10.07
N GLN A 243 -7.85 -1.09 9.02
CA GLN A 243 -9.22 -0.85 8.57
C GLN A 243 -9.90 -2.15 8.11
N ALA A 244 -9.19 -2.99 7.36
CA ALA A 244 -9.64 -4.33 6.96
C ALA A 244 -10.06 -5.19 8.15
N ILE A 245 -9.22 -5.20 9.19
CA ILE A 245 -9.45 -5.98 10.40
C ILE A 245 -10.73 -5.48 11.09
N VAL A 246 -10.85 -4.17 11.31
CA VAL A 246 -12.02 -3.57 11.97
C VAL A 246 -13.32 -3.80 11.16
N GLU A 247 -13.25 -3.73 9.84
CA GLU A 247 -14.39 -4.02 8.98
C GLU A 247 -14.82 -5.48 9.06
N SER A 248 -13.84 -6.40 9.06
CA SER A 248 -14.04 -7.85 9.14
C SER A 248 -14.52 -8.34 10.51
N LEU A 249 -14.46 -7.51 11.56
CA LEU A 249 -14.98 -7.89 12.88
C LEU A 249 -16.48 -8.21 12.86
N ARG A 250 -17.29 -7.55 12.01
CA ARG A 250 -18.75 -7.78 11.94
C ARG A 250 -19.10 -9.23 11.54
N PRO A 251 -18.60 -9.79 10.43
CA PRO A 251 -18.89 -11.18 10.09
C PRO A 251 -18.25 -12.21 11.02
N LEU A 252 -17.18 -11.86 11.74
CA LEU A 252 -16.45 -12.78 12.62
C LEU A 252 -17.00 -12.83 14.05
N PHE A 253 -17.43 -11.69 14.58
CA PHE A 253 -17.84 -11.55 15.97
C PHE A 253 -19.21 -10.88 16.05
N ASN A 254 -20.19 -11.61 16.58
CA ASN A 254 -21.50 -11.04 16.88
C ASN A 254 -21.44 -10.23 18.19
N TYR A 255 -21.12 -8.94 18.08
CA TYR A 255 -20.95 -8.04 19.22
C TYR A 255 -22.25 -7.34 19.64
N PRO A 256 -22.38 -6.87 20.90
CA PRO A 256 -23.49 -6.05 21.37
C PRO A 256 -23.58 -4.72 20.61
N TYR A 257 -24.79 -4.28 20.27
CA TYR A 257 -24.96 -3.10 19.42
C TYR A 257 -24.33 -1.79 19.95
N PRO A 258 -24.17 -1.53 21.27
CA PRO A 258 -23.49 -0.32 21.75
C PRO A 258 -22.05 -0.15 21.25
N LEU A 259 -21.37 -1.25 20.93
CA LEU A 259 -20.02 -1.23 20.36
C LEU A 259 -20.00 -0.82 18.87
N HIS A 260 -21.15 -0.79 18.21
CA HIS A 260 -21.25 -0.46 16.79
C HIS A 260 -20.77 0.98 16.50
N ALA A 261 -21.12 1.94 17.36
CA ALA A 261 -20.68 3.33 17.21
C ALA A 261 -19.16 3.48 17.25
N TRP A 262 -18.49 2.74 18.13
CA TRP A 262 -17.03 2.70 18.23
C TRP A 262 -16.39 2.11 16.98
N ARG A 263 -16.94 1.00 16.47
CA ARG A 263 -16.47 0.38 15.23
C ARG A 263 -16.58 1.35 14.05
N MET A 264 -17.73 2.00 13.86
CA MET A 264 -17.92 2.95 12.75
C MET A 264 -17.02 4.18 12.90
N SER A 265 -16.81 4.67 14.13
CA SER A 265 -15.88 5.77 14.40
C SER A 265 -14.43 5.39 14.10
N ALA A 266 -14.03 4.16 14.42
CA ALA A 266 -12.70 3.64 14.11
C ALA A 266 -12.47 3.50 12.60
N ILE A 267 -13.47 3.01 11.85
CA ILE A 267 -13.40 2.93 10.38
C ILE A 267 -13.21 4.32 9.77
N TRP A 268 -14.01 5.31 10.19
CA TRP A 268 -13.85 6.69 9.74
C TRP A 268 -12.47 7.27 10.10
N GLY A 269 -12.01 7.07 11.33
CA GLY A 269 -10.70 7.57 11.78
C GLY A 269 -9.53 6.97 11.00
N LEU A 270 -9.60 5.68 10.68
CA LEU A 270 -8.60 4.99 9.85
C LEU A 270 -8.65 5.49 8.39
N ALA A 271 -9.85 5.65 7.82
CA ALA A 271 -10.01 6.22 6.48
C ALA A 271 -9.50 7.67 6.40
N ALA A 272 -9.73 8.48 7.45
CA ALA A 272 -9.21 9.83 7.57
C ALA A 272 -7.69 9.86 7.66
N ALA A 273 -7.08 9.02 8.49
CA ALA A 273 -5.63 8.87 8.58
C ALA A 273 -5.03 8.45 7.23
N PHE A 274 -5.67 7.50 6.55
CA PHE A 274 -5.27 7.04 5.22
C PHE A 274 -5.29 8.17 4.19
N ALA A 275 -6.37 8.96 4.15
CA ALA A 275 -6.52 10.12 3.27
C ALA A 275 -5.40 11.15 3.48
N VAL A 276 -5.08 11.50 4.73
CA VAL A 276 -4.01 12.46 5.06
C VAL A 276 -2.63 11.91 4.67
N LEU A 277 -2.37 10.62 4.94
CA LEU A 277 -1.12 9.96 4.54
C LEU A 277 -0.95 9.93 3.03
N LEU A 278 -2.02 9.67 2.27
CA LEU A 278 -2.02 9.70 0.81
C LEU A 278 -1.65 11.09 0.28
N VAL A 279 -2.28 12.15 0.80
CA VAL A 279 -1.94 13.53 0.43
C VAL A 279 -0.48 13.83 0.76
N GLY A 280 -0.01 13.46 1.96
CA GLY A 280 1.38 13.64 2.37
C GLY A 280 2.37 12.92 1.45
N TYR A 281 2.10 11.67 1.08
CA TYR A 281 2.92 10.88 0.16
C TYR A 281 3.01 11.53 -1.22
N VAL A 282 1.88 11.95 -1.80
CA VAL A 282 1.88 12.56 -3.15
C VAL A 282 2.48 13.97 -3.12
N ALA A 283 2.21 14.75 -2.08
CA ALA A 283 2.73 16.11 -1.92
C ALA A 283 4.24 16.13 -1.70
N THR A 284 4.80 15.26 -0.85
CA THR A 284 6.27 15.18 -0.67
C THR A 284 7.00 14.84 -1.96
N ARG A 285 6.37 14.04 -2.84
CA ARG A 285 6.94 13.60 -4.11
C ARG A 285 6.90 14.66 -5.22
N PHE A 286 5.77 15.34 -5.41
CA PHE A 286 5.58 16.25 -6.53
C PHE A 286 5.63 17.74 -6.14
N MET A 287 5.37 18.07 -4.87
CA MET A 287 5.31 19.45 -4.37
C MET A 287 6.01 19.59 -3.00
N PRO A 288 7.32 19.29 -2.88
CA PRO A 288 8.01 19.19 -1.59
C PRO A 288 7.96 20.49 -0.76
N ARG A 289 8.06 21.66 -1.42
CA ARG A 289 8.05 22.98 -0.76
C ARG A 289 6.74 23.30 -0.03
N ALA A 290 5.60 22.79 -0.52
CA ALA A 290 4.30 23.04 0.07
C ALA A 290 3.70 21.80 0.76
N SER A 291 4.47 20.72 0.89
CA SER A 291 4.01 19.44 1.46
C SER A 291 3.40 19.59 2.85
N ARG A 292 4.05 20.32 3.76
CA ARG A 292 3.51 20.59 5.11
C ARG A 292 2.20 21.37 5.08
N ARG A 293 2.07 22.35 4.19
CA ARG A 293 0.82 23.12 4.02
C ARG A 293 -0.29 22.23 3.47
N MET A 294 0.02 21.38 2.49
CA MET A 294 -0.93 20.41 1.93
C MET A 294 -1.43 19.41 2.98
N VAL A 295 -0.54 18.90 3.83
CA VAL A 295 -0.93 18.01 4.94
C VAL A 295 -1.82 18.75 5.95
N GLY A 296 -1.52 20.01 6.27
CA GLY A 296 -2.38 20.85 7.12
C GLY A 296 -3.77 21.06 6.52
N VAL A 297 -3.86 21.38 5.23
CA VAL A 297 -5.14 21.51 4.50
C VAL A 297 -5.91 20.18 4.50
N ALA A 298 -5.22 19.07 4.24
CA ALA A 298 -5.85 17.74 4.27
C ALA A 298 -6.36 17.38 5.66
N LEU A 299 -5.61 17.66 6.72
CA LEU A 299 -6.05 17.43 8.08
C LEU A 299 -7.33 18.19 8.40
N VAL A 300 -7.39 19.49 8.04
CA VAL A 300 -8.58 20.32 8.27
C VAL A 300 -9.76 19.82 7.43
N ALA A 301 -9.57 19.61 6.13
CA ALA A 301 -10.64 19.20 5.22
C ALA A 301 -11.20 17.81 5.52
N VAL A 302 -10.33 16.85 5.87
CA VAL A 302 -10.76 15.51 6.26
C VAL A 302 -11.42 15.51 7.64
N THR A 303 -10.91 16.28 8.61
CA THR A 303 -11.57 16.42 9.92
C THR A 303 -12.95 17.08 9.78
N ALA A 304 -13.12 18.01 8.85
CA ALA A 304 -14.41 18.63 8.58
C ALA A 304 -15.48 17.60 8.13
N THR A 305 -15.09 16.45 7.58
CA THR A 305 -16.06 15.40 7.22
C THR A 305 -16.71 14.76 8.44
N ALA A 306 -16.15 14.90 9.65
CA ALA A 306 -16.77 14.41 10.89
C ALA A 306 -18.16 15.00 11.15
N PHE A 307 -18.44 16.18 10.58
CA PHE A 307 -19.72 16.89 10.69
C PHE A 307 -20.77 16.44 9.66
N ALA A 308 -20.40 15.59 8.69
CA ALA A 308 -21.37 15.05 7.72
C ALA A 308 -22.40 14.14 8.41
N PRO A 309 -23.64 14.04 7.91
CA PRO A 309 -24.64 13.16 8.49
C PRO A 309 -24.36 11.69 8.15
N GLY A 310 -24.42 10.80 9.14
CA GLY A 310 -24.25 9.35 8.94
C GLY A 310 -22.79 8.91 8.73
N PHE A 311 -22.42 7.75 9.29
CA PHE A 311 -21.03 7.28 9.26
C PHE A 311 -20.53 6.87 7.86
N ASP A 312 -21.42 6.37 7.02
CA ASP A 312 -21.06 5.96 5.66
C ASP A 312 -20.64 7.18 4.82
N ILE A 313 -21.47 8.22 4.82
CA ILE A 313 -21.18 9.49 4.13
C ILE A 313 -19.91 10.14 4.71
N LYS A 314 -19.73 10.17 6.03
CA LYS A 314 -18.49 10.67 6.68
C LYS A 314 -17.24 9.97 6.14
N THR A 315 -17.30 8.65 6.01
CA THR A 315 -16.17 7.81 5.60
C THR A 315 -15.87 7.97 4.10
N VAL A 316 -16.90 7.89 3.25
CA VAL A 316 -16.76 8.09 1.80
C VAL A 316 -16.23 9.48 1.49
N SER A 317 -16.80 10.51 2.11
CA SER A 317 -16.36 11.89 1.90
C SER A 317 -14.92 12.12 2.35
N ALA A 318 -14.47 11.53 3.47
CA ALA A 318 -13.07 11.61 3.90
C ALA A 318 -12.11 11.09 2.82
N LEU A 319 -12.43 9.97 2.20
CA LEU A 319 -11.62 9.37 1.14
C LEU A 319 -11.68 10.18 -0.15
N ILE A 320 -12.86 10.64 -0.57
CA ILE A 320 -13.02 11.51 -1.76
C ILE A 320 -12.21 12.80 -1.61
N VAL A 321 -12.33 13.47 -0.46
CA VAL A 321 -11.58 14.71 -0.16
C VAL A 321 -10.07 14.43 -0.17
N GLY A 322 -9.63 13.32 0.45
CA GLY A 322 -8.22 12.92 0.43
C GLY A 322 -7.67 12.70 -0.98
N VAL A 323 -8.41 11.95 -1.82
CA VAL A 323 -8.01 11.68 -3.21
C VAL A 323 -8.02 12.96 -4.05
N ALA A 324 -9.03 13.81 -3.91
CA ALA A 324 -9.11 15.09 -4.61
C ALA A 324 -7.94 16.01 -4.24
N LEU A 325 -7.61 16.13 -2.95
CA LEU A 325 -6.46 16.89 -2.48
C LEU A 325 -5.12 16.29 -2.91
N ALA A 326 -5.01 14.97 -3.00
CA ALA A 326 -3.82 14.28 -3.49
C ALA A 326 -3.61 14.47 -5.01
N ALA A 327 -4.69 14.69 -5.77
CA ALA A 327 -4.61 14.95 -7.21
C ALA A 327 -3.93 16.30 -7.53
N LEU A 328 -4.06 17.31 -6.66
CA LEU A 328 -3.46 18.63 -6.84
C LEU A 328 -1.92 18.60 -6.97
N PRO A 329 -1.15 18.02 -6.03
CA PRO A 329 0.30 17.89 -6.20
C PRO A 329 0.66 16.99 -7.39
N ALA A 330 -0.12 15.95 -7.70
CA ALA A 330 0.11 15.13 -8.89
C ALA A 330 -0.03 15.95 -10.18
N LEU A 331 -1.02 16.84 -10.27
CA LEU A 331 -1.23 17.75 -11.40
C LEU A 331 -0.06 18.71 -11.59
N VAL A 332 0.45 19.29 -10.50
CA VAL A 332 1.68 20.11 -10.54
C VAL A 332 2.87 19.28 -10.99
N GLY A 333 3.00 18.04 -10.52
CA GLY A 333 4.02 17.11 -11.01
C GLY A 333 3.92 16.83 -12.52
N VAL A 334 2.71 16.80 -13.09
CA VAL A 334 2.50 16.66 -14.54
C VAL A 334 2.93 17.93 -15.29
N ARG A 335 2.58 19.10 -14.76
CA ARG A 335 3.00 20.41 -15.30
C ARG A 335 4.53 20.53 -15.31
N ASP A 336 5.18 20.10 -14.24
CA ASP A 336 6.63 20.11 -14.06
C ASP A 336 7.34 18.92 -14.76
N ARG A 337 6.58 18.09 -15.50
CA ARG A 337 7.08 16.90 -16.23
C ARG A 337 7.85 15.91 -15.36
N ARG A 338 7.50 15.78 -14.08
CA ARG A 338 8.15 14.83 -13.17
C ARG A 338 7.83 13.38 -13.53
N PRO A 339 8.81 12.46 -13.44
CA PRO A 339 8.61 11.07 -13.82
C PRO A 339 7.56 10.40 -12.93
N GLY A 340 6.57 9.76 -13.56
CA GLY A 340 5.48 9.04 -12.89
C GLY A 340 4.28 9.90 -12.48
N ALA A 341 4.32 11.22 -12.59
CA ALA A 341 3.21 12.10 -12.20
C ALA A 341 1.93 11.83 -13.01
N ARG A 342 2.05 11.60 -14.32
CA ARG A 342 0.90 11.30 -15.21
C ARG A 342 0.17 10.02 -14.79
N LEU A 343 0.92 8.99 -14.42
CA LEU A 343 0.35 7.72 -13.98
C LEU A 343 -0.36 7.88 -12.63
N THR A 344 0.27 8.58 -11.67
CA THR A 344 -0.35 8.86 -10.37
C THR A 344 -1.62 9.69 -10.54
N LEU A 345 -1.61 10.74 -11.37
CA LEU A 345 -2.79 11.56 -11.64
C LEU A 345 -3.91 10.76 -12.31
N ALA A 346 -3.58 9.99 -13.35
CA ALA A 346 -4.58 9.14 -14.03
C ALA A 346 -5.22 8.14 -13.07
N TYR A 347 -4.42 7.58 -12.15
CA TYR A 347 -4.91 6.64 -11.16
C TYR A 347 -5.82 7.30 -10.12
N LEU A 348 -5.43 8.44 -9.56
CA LEU A 348 -6.25 9.20 -8.63
C LEU A 348 -7.54 9.70 -9.30
N ALA A 349 -7.48 10.12 -10.57
CA ALA A 349 -8.63 10.56 -11.35
C ALA A 349 -9.61 9.41 -11.60
N LEU A 350 -9.14 8.24 -12.04
CA LEU A 350 -9.98 7.05 -12.20
C LEU A 350 -10.72 6.74 -10.89
N PHE A 351 -9.98 6.74 -9.79
CA PHE A 351 -10.54 6.41 -8.50
C PHE A 351 -11.57 7.44 -8.02
N LEU A 352 -11.28 8.73 -8.21
CA LEU A 352 -12.23 9.81 -7.91
C LEU A 352 -13.48 9.69 -8.77
N THR A 353 -13.35 9.36 -10.06
CA THR A 353 -14.52 9.14 -10.94
C THR A 353 -15.36 7.94 -10.49
N LEU A 354 -14.73 6.84 -10.08
CA LEU A 354 -15.44 5.66 -9.59
C LEU A 354 -16.17 5.97 -8.28
N ALA A 355 -15.51 6.68 -7.35
CA ALA A 355 -16.09 7.05 -6.06
C ALA A 355 -17.29 8.01 -6.19
N LEU A 356 -17.25 8.92 -7.17
CA LEU A 356 -18.36 9.86 -7.44
C LEU A 356 -19.49 9.24 -8.26
N ALA A 357 -19.19 8.33 -9.17
CA ALA A 357 -20.19 7.71 -10.04
C ALA A 357 -21.00 6.61 -9.33
N PHE A 358 -20.42 5.93 -8.34
CA PHE A 358 -21.06 4.77 -7.68
C PHE A 358 -20.88 4.79 -6.14
N PRO A 359 -21.41 5.80 -5.43
CA PRO A 359 -21.20 5.95 -3.99
C PRO A 359 -21.70 4.75 -3.16
N GLU A 360 -22.87 4.19 -3.51
CA GLU A 360 -23.49 3.07 -2.79
C GLU A 360 -22.71 1.76 -2.97
N TRP A 361 -22.29 1.47 -4.21
CA TRP A 361 -21.46 0.29 -4.51
C TRP A 361 -20.10 0.36 -3.80
N LEU A 362 -19.56 1.56 -3.68
CA LEU A 362 -18.32 1.83 -2.97
C LEU A 362 -18.41 1.50 -1.48
N ALA A 363 -19.54 1.84 -0.85
CA ALA A 363 -19.83 1.52 0.55
C ALA A 363 -20.06 0.02 0.75
N ASP A 364 -20.73 -0.64 -0.20
CA ASP A 364 -21.03 -2.07 -0.16
C ASP A 364 -19.81 -2.97 -0.41
N LEU A 365 -18.83 -2.50 -1.18
CA LEU A 365 -17.61 -3.25 -1.51
C LEU A 365 -16.61 -3.36 -0.37
N SER A 366 -16.90 -2.82 0.81
CA SER A 366 -15.96 -2.57 1.91
C SER A 366 -14.99 -1.42 1.62
N TYR A 367 -15.00 -0.40 2.49
CA TYR A 367 -14.12 0.77 2.37
C TYR A 367 -12.65 0.38 2.39
N PHE A 368 -12.32 -0.77 2.99
CA PHE A 368 -11.01 -1.36 2.92
C PHE A 368 -10.56 -1.73 1.50
N LEU A 369 -11.37 -2.44 0.70
CA LEU A 369 -10.95 -2.86 -0.65
C LEU A 369 -10.62 -1.65 -1.53
N LEU A 370 -11.29 -0.53 -1.25
CA LEU A 370 -11.03 0.74 -1.87
C LEU A 370 -9.66 1.33 -1.47
N ALA A 371 -9.34 1.33 -0.17
CA ALA A 371 -8.01 1.72 0.32
C ALA A 371 -6.90 0.79 -0.19
N ALA A 372 -7.13 -0.53 -0.17
CA ALA A 372 -6.21 -1.54 -0.70
C ALA A 372 -5.97 -1.35 -2.19
N GLY A 373 -7.04 -1.06 -2.94
CA GLY A 373 -7.00 -0.62 -4.33
C GLY A 373 -6.04 0.54 -4.49
N LEU A 374 -6.16 1.61 -3.70
CA LEU A 374 -5.24 2.77 -3.79
C LEU A 374 -3.78 2.41 -3.49
N VAL A 375 -3.54 1.58 -2.48
CA VAL A 375 -2.20 1.28 -1.98
C VAL A 375 -1.42 0.37 -2.93
N LEU A 376 -1.99 -0.76 -3.35
CA LEU A 376 -1.25 -1.82 -4.03
C LEU A 376 -0.52 -1.35 -5.32
N PRO A 377 -1.13 -0.54 -6.22
CA PRO A 377 -0.43 -0.01 -7.39
C PRO A 377 0.65 1.00 -7.02
N LEU A 378 0.44 1.82 -5.97
CA LEU A 378 1.46 2.76 -5.50
C LEU A 378 2.67 2.02 -4.93
N LEU A 379 2.43 0.95 -4.15
CA LEU A 379 3.49 0.06 -3.66
C LEU A 379 4.23 -0.58 -4.84
N MET A 380 3.51 -1.11 -5.83
CA MET A 380 4.13 -1.74 -7.01
C MET A 380 5.00 -0.75 -7.80
N VAL A 381 4.54 0.49 -7.97
CA VAL A 381 5.33 1.55 -8.63
C VAL A 381 6.59 1.86 -7.82
N GLU A 382 6.53 1.86 -6.50
CA GLU A 382 7.69 2.12 -5.65
C GLU A 382 8.67 0.94 -5.63
N VAL A 383 8.19 -0.31 -5.51
CA VAL A 383 9.04 -1.52 -5.60
C VAL A 383 9.80 -1.53 -6.93
N VAL A 384 9.12 -1.24 -8.04
CA VAL A 384 9.77 -1.17 -9.35
C VAL A 384 10.77 -0.01 -9.44
N ARG A 385 10.58 1.08 -8.70
CA ARG A 385 11.57 2.18 -8.62
C ARG A 385 12.78 1.77 -7.81
N LEU A 386 12.58 1.24 -6.60
CA LEU A 386 13.64 0.72 -5.74
C LEU A 386 14.50 -0.30 -6.50
N GLY A 387 13.88 -1.24 -7.21
CA GLY A 387 14.59 -2.21 -8.04
C GLY A 387 15.36 -1.61 -9.23
N ARG A 388 14.94 -0.45 -9.76
CA ARG A 388 15.72 0.27 -10.79
C ARG A 388 16.92 1.00 -10.19
N ASP A 389 16.76 1.62 -9.04
CA ASP A 389 17.84 2.33 -8.37
C ASP A 389 18.97 1.38 -7.95
N ASP A 390 18.61 0.19 -7.45
CA ASP A 390 19.60 -0.84 -7.08
C ASP A 390 20.34 -1.39 -8.29
N ARG A 391 19.62 -1.73 -9.37
CA ARG A 391 20.25 -2.14 -10.64
C ARG A 391 21.14 -1.04 -11.23
N GLY A 392 20.75 0.22 -11.09
CA GLY A 392 21.55 1.37 -11.52
C GLY A 392 22.85 1.50 -10.74
N ARG A 393 22.80 1.31 -9.41
CA ARG A 393 23.99 1.26 -8.55
C ARG A 393 24.88 0.07 -8.86
N GLU A 394 24.31 -1.12 -8.98
CA GLU A 394 25.07 -2.33 -9.34
C GLU A 394 25.71 -2.21 -10.73
N ALA A 395 25.00 -1.65 -11.71
CA ALA A 395 25.56 -1.36 -13.02
C ALA A 395 26.67 -0.32 -12.96
N ALA A 396 26.51 0.75 -12.16
CA ALA A 396 27.56 1.76 -11.98
C ALA A 396 28.81 1.19 -11.29
N LEU A 397 28.62 0.34 -10.26
CA LEU A 397 29.71 -0.35 -9.56
C LEU A 397 30.40 -1.37 -10.48
N THR A 398 29.63 -2.17 -11.22
CA THR A 398 30.17 -3.14 -12.18
C THR A 398 30.90 -2.43 -13.32
N GLN A 399 30.40 -1.29 -13.78
CA GLN A 399 31.07 -0.47 -14.80
C GLN A 399 32.37 0.17 -14.26
N ALA A 400 32.40 0.59 -13.00
CA ALA A 400 33.61 1.07 -12.34
C ALA A 400 34.65 -0.05 -12.20
N VAL A 401 34.21 -1.27 -11.85
CA VAL A 401 35.10 -2.46 -11.77
C VAL A 401 35.59 -2.90 -13.16
N ARG A 402 34.78 -2.73 -14.22
CA ARG A 402 35.15 -3.09 -15.61
C ARG A 402 36.06 -2.08 -16.31
N ARG A 403 36.29 -0.90 -15.72
CA ARG A 403 37.18 0.13 -16.27
C ARG A 403 38.05 0.72 -15.14
N PRO A 404 39.10 0.01 -14.71
CA PRO A 404 40.00 0.47 -13.65
C PRO A 404 40.67 1.83 -13.98
N ASP A 405 40.69 2.21 -15.25
CA ASP A 405 41.31 3.46 -15.73
C ASP A 405 40.42 4.70 -15.53
N ARG A 406 39.32 4.61 -14.76
CA ARG A 406 38.40 5.73 -14.53
C ARG A 406 38.07 5.90 -13.04
N LEU A 407 38.14 7.14 -12.56
CA LEU A 407 37.74 7.54 -11.21
C LEU A 407 36.27 8.00 -11.19
N THR A 408 35.49 7.51 -10.24
CA THR A 408 34.10 7.95 -10.04
C THR A 408 34.05 9.20 -9.17
N VAL A 409 33.47 10.29 -9.67
CA VAL A 409 33.40 11.57 -8.98
C VAL A 409 31.94 11.99 -8.81
N ALA A 410 31.54 12.40 -7.61
CA ALA A 410 30.22 12.96 -7.37
C ALA A 410 30.18 14.42 -7.86
N SER A 411 29.42 14.68 -8.93
CA SER A 411 29.23 16.00 -9.53
C SER A 411 27.82 16.53 -9.23
N ALA A 412 27.60 17.85 -9.39
CA ALA A 412 26.30 18.49 -9.19
C ALA A 412 25.18 17.94 -10.09
N ARG A 413 25.54 17.21 -11.17
CA ARG A 413 24.61 16.57 -12.11
C ARG A 413 24.47 15.05 -11.92
N GLY A 414 25.16 14.44 -10.95
CA GLY A 414 25.19 13.00 -10.71
C GLY A 414 26.60 12.43 -10.55
N VAL A 415 26.76 11.11 -10.64
CA VAL A 415 28.08 10.46 -10.62
C VAL A 415 28.69 10.52 -12.02
N GLU A 416 29.84 11.19 -12.16
CA GLU A 416 30.62 11.30 -13.40
C GLU A 416 31.83 10.34 -13.33
N LEU A 417 32.15 9.67 -14.44
CA LEU A 417 33.28 8.74 -14.57
C LEU A 417 34.41 9.42 -15.36
N VAL A 418 35.43 9.87 -14.65
CA VAL A 418 36.56 10.63 -15.20
C VAL A 418 37.72 9.69 -15.54
N PRO A 419 38.24 9.69 -16.79
CA PRO A 419 39.45 8.93 -17.12
C PRO A 419 40.67 9.39 -16.32
N LEU A 420 41.42 8.45 -15.74
CA LEU A 420 42.64 8.76 -14.99
C LEU A 420 43.68 9.49 -15.85
N ALA A 421 43.73 9.17 -17.15
CA ALA A 421 44.58 9.85 -18.13
C ALA A 421 44.24 11.35 -18.31
N GLU A 422 43.01 11.79 -18.01
CA GLU A 422 42.60 13.20 -18.11
C GLU A 422 42.90 14.00 -16.82
N ILE A 423 43.28 13.34 -15.72
CA ILE A 423 43.57 13.99 -14.45
C ILE A 423 45.03 14.43 -14.42
N LEU A 424 45.26 15.74 -14.34
CA LEU A 424 46.58 16.36 -14.21
C LEU A 424 47.10 16.29 -12.77
N SER A 425 46.24 16.66 -11.82
CA SER A 425 46.60 16.68 -10.40
C SER A 425 45.39 16.64 -9.46
N VAL A 426 45.63 16.23 -8.23
CA VAL A 426 44.68 16.25 -7.12
C VAL A 426 45.22 17.20 -6.05
N VAL A 427 44.48 18.25 -5.75
CA VAL A 427 44.88 19.30 -4.79
C VAL A 427 43.90 19.31 -3.62
N GLY A 428 44.41 19.39 -2.40
CA GLY A 428 43.55 19.52 -1.20
C GLY A 428 42.81 20.85 -1.19
N ALA A 429 41.50 20.79 -0.95
CA ALA A 429 40.59 21.94 -0.84
C ALA A 429 39.70 21.75 0.40
N ASP A 430 40.21 22.17 1.56
CA ASP A 430 39.58 21.99 2.88
C ASP A 430 39.20 20.52 3.17
N ASP A 431 37.91 20.22 3.28
CA ASP A 431 37.37 18.88 3.53
C ASP A 431 37.20 18.02 2.26
N TYR A 432 37.51 18.61 1.10
CA TYR A 432 37.41 17.99 -0.22
C TYR A 432 38.77 17.98 -0.91
N VAL A 433 38.84 17.30 -2.05
CA VAL A 433 39.95 17.45 -2.99
C VAL A 433 39.44 17.95 -4.33
N GLU A 434 40.23 18.82 -4.94
CA GLU A 434 40.04 19.31 -6.30
C GLU A 434 40.83 18.43 -7.28
N LEU A 435 40.12 17.78 -8.19
CA LEU A 435 40.66 17.09 -9.36
C LEU A 435 40.80 18.12 -10.49
N ARG A 436 42.03 18.39 -10.92
CA ARG A 436 42.32 19.26 -12.07
C ARG A 436 42.47 18.41 -13.32
N LEU A 437 41.70 18.74 -14.34
CA LEU A 437 41.61 17.99 -15.60
C LEU A 437 42.29 18.75 -16.74
N VAL A 438 42.69 18.01 -17.77
CA VAL A 438 43.10 18.56 -19.08
C VAL A 438 42.01 19.49 -19.62
N GLY A 439 42.40 20.62 -20.22
CA GLY A 439 41.45 21.64 -20.70
C GLY A 439 40.87 22.56 -19.62
N GLY A 440 41.46 22.57 -18.42
CA GLY A 440 41.19 23.58 -17.37
C GLY A 440 39.92 23.36 -16.54
N ARG A 441 39.21 22.23 -16.71
CA ARG A 441 38.07 21.87 -15.86
C ARG A 441 38.55 21.38 -14.49
N SER A 442 37.82 21.71 -13.42
CA SER A 442 38.03 21.12 -12.09
C SER A 442 36.77 20.50 -11.50
N LEU A 443 36.95 19.41 -10.74
CA LEU A 443 35.87 18.67 -10.08
C LEU A 443 36.21 18.43 -8.61
N LEU A 444 35.22 18.50 -7.72
CA LEU A 444 35.40 18.21 -6.30
C LEU A 444 35.11 16.74 -6.00
N HIS A 445 35.97 16.11 -5.20
CA HIS A 445 35.80 14.74 -4.72
C HIS A 445 35.82 14.73 -3.18
N ALA A 446 34.89 13.98 -2.58
CA ALA A 446 34.76 13.87 -1.12
C ALA A 446 35.80 12.95 -0.44
N ALA A 447 36.80 12.46 -1.18
CA ALA A 447 37.80 11.55 -0.64
C ALA A 447 39.00 12.35 -0.14
N ARG A 448 39.60 11.92 0.97
CA ARG A 448 40.83 12.53 1.48
C ARG A 448 42.02 12.18 0.60
N LEU A 449 43.00 13.08 0.57
CA LEU A 449 44.23 12.94 -0.22
C LEU A 449 44.99 11.62 0.10
N ASP A 450 45.01 11.22 1.37
CA ASP A 450 45.66 9.97 1.82
C ASP A 450 44.96 8.74 1.24
N ALA A 451 43.62 8.72 1.24
CA ALA A 451 42.83 7.61 0.70
C ALA A 451 43.00 7.48 -0.82
N LEU A 452 43.06 8.61 -1.53
CA LEU A 452 43.31 8.61 -2.98
C LEU A 452 44.73 8.18 -3.33
N THR A 453 45.73 8.44 -2.49
CA THR A 453 47.10 7.98 -2.72
C THR A 453 47.19 6.46 -2.80
N THR A 454 46.34 5.72 -2.08
CA THR A 454 46.31 4.25 -2.10
C THR A 454 45.46 3.68 -3.24
N GLN A 455 44.49 4.45 -3.74
CA GLN A 455 43.55 4.02 -4.79
C GLN A 455 44.03 4.34 -6.21
N LEU A 456 44.87 5.36 -6.36
CA LEU A 456 45.39 5.78 -7.66
C LEU A 456 46.56 4.89 -8.12
N PRO A 457 46.70 4.65 -9.43
CA PRO A 457 47.80 3.86 -9.97
C PRO A 457 49.15 4.56 -9.77
N VAL A 458 50.23 3.82 -9.98
CA VAL A 458 51.62 4.27 -9.75
C VAL A 458 52.03 5.51 -10.54
N SER A 459 51.30 5.88 -11.60
CA SER A 459 51.49 7.13 -12.33
C SER A 459 51.16 8.38 -11.48
N PHE A 460 50.37 8.24 -10.41
CA PHE A 460 50.06 9.33 -9.49
C PHE A 460 51.01 9.31 -8.29
N LEU A 461 51.86 10.33 -8.21
CA LEU A 461 52.80 10.48 -7.11
C LEU A 461 52.40 11.65 -6.21
N ARG A 462 52.41 11.42 -4.90
CA ARG A 462 52.17 12.50 -3.94
C ARG A 462 53.42 13.35 -3.79
N VAL A 463 53.37 14.58 -4.30
CA VAL A 463 54.51 15.52 -4.40
C VAL A 463 54.55 16.56 -3.27
N HIS A 464 53.42 16.81 -2.62
CA HIS A 464 53.28 17.71 -1.47
C HIS A 464 52.29 17.15 -0.45
N ARG A 465 52.27 17.72 0.77
CA ARG A 465 51.29 17.30 1.80
C ARG A 465 49.84 17.44 1.33
N SER A 466 49.59 18.39 0.43
CA SER A 466 48.28 18.75 -0.13
C SER A 466 48.15 18.51 -1.65
N VAL A 467 49.12 17.84 -2.30
CA VAL A 467 49.11 17.67 -3.77
C VAL A 467 49.59 16.28 -4.18
N ILE A 468 48.81 15.65 -5.07
CA ILE A 468 49.17 14.47 -5.86
C ILE A 468 49.25 14.90 -7.32
N ALA A 469 50.34 14.55 -8.01
CA ALA A 469 50.53 14.86 -9.42
C ALA A 469 50.49 13.59 -10.26
N ASN A 470 49.89 13.65 -11.45
CA ASN A 470 50.00 12.60 -12.45
C ASN A 470 51.30 12.79 -13.23
N LEU A 471 52.24 11.87 -13.06
CA LEU A 471 53.58 11.94 -13.65
C LEU A 471 53.57 11.75 -15.16
N THR A 472 52.54 11.13 -15.74
CA THR A 472 52.38 11.04 -17.21
C THR A 472 52.25 12.42 -17.85
N HIS A 473 51.82 13.43 -17.09
CA HIS A 473 51.70 14.81 -17.55
C HIS A 473 52.83 15.71 -17.07
N ALA A 474 53.84 15.17 -16.39
CA ALA A 474 54.95 15.97 -15.88
C ALA A 474 55.97 16.27 -16.99
N GLN A 475 56.32 17.55 -17.16
CA GLN A 475 57.29 17.98 -18.16
C GLN A 475 58.67 18.22 -17.57
N ARG A 476 58.73 19.03 -16.50
CA ARG A 476 59.99 19.41 -15.88
C ARG A 476 59.83 19.74 -14.41
N LEU A 477 60.89 19.49 -13.66
CA LEU A 477 61.04 19.91 -12.28
C LEU A 477 61.96 21.13 -12.24
N GLU A 478 61.41 22.27 -11.85
CA GLU A 478 62.11 23.56 -11.83
C GLU A 478 62.38 23.99 -10.38
N ARG A 479 63.54 24.61 -10.16
CA ARG A 479 63.90 25.17 -8.85
C ARG A 479 63.62 26.66 -8.87
N ASP A 480 62.69 27.08 -8.03
CA ASP A 480 62.33 28.49 -7.82
C ASP A 480 62.82 28.92 -6.42
N GLY A 481 64.05 29.43 -6.39
CA GLY A 481 64.78 29.76 -5.16
C GLY A 481 65.00 28.55 -4.25
N ASP A 482 64.35 28.55 -3.09
CA ASP A 482 64.45 27.50 -2.07
C ASP A 482 63.30 26.48 -2.13
N ARG A 483 62.45 26.57 -3.16
CA ARG A 483 61.28 25.71 -3.40
C ARG A 483 61.41 24.99 -4.75
N TRP A 484 60.87 23.78 -4.81
CA TRP A 484 60.78 22.99 -6.04
C TRP A 484 59.37 23.09 -6.60
N ARG A 485 59.25 23.28 -7.91
CA ARG A 485 57.98 23.35 -8.64
C ARG A 485 57.95 22.33 -9.76
N LEU A 486 56.90 21.52 -9.80
CA LEU A 486 56.64 20.57 -10.88
C LEU A 486 55.75 21.23 -11.93
N HIS A 487 56.24 21.30 -13.16
CA HIS A 487 55.49 21.79 -14.30
C HIS A 487 54.82 20.61 -15.01
N LEU A 488 53.50 20.71 -15.17
CA LEU A 488 52.71 19.77 -15.94
C LEU A 488 52.48 20.30 -17.36
N ASN A 489 51.97 19.44 -18.25
CA ASN A 489 51.61 19.77 -19.62
C ASN A 489 50.66 20.97 -19.73
N GLU A 490 49.73 21.08 -18.78
CA GLU A 490 48.77 22.17 -18.70
C GLU A 490 48.53 22.56 -17.23
N GLY A 491 48.13 23.81 -17.00
CA GLY A 491 47.77 24.32 -15.68
C GLY A 491 48.93 24.94 -14.89
N PRO A 492 48.66 25.42 -13.67
CA PRO A 492 49.65 26.11 -12.84
C PRO A 492 50.68 25.14 -12.25
N PRO A 493 51.93 25.58 -12.06
CA PRO A 493 52.98 24.75 -11.49
C PRO A 493 52.65 24.30 -10.06
N LEU A 494 52.96 23.04 -9.75
CA LEU A 494 52.63 22.41 -8.48
C LEU A 494 53.81 22.47 -7.50
N PRO A 495 53.58 22.79 -6.21
CA PRO A 495 54.65 22.80 -5.21
C PRO A 495 55.13 21.36 -4.92
N VAL A 496 56.43 21.18 -4.73
CA VAL A 496 57.05 19.91 -4.33
C VAL A 496 57.76 20.08 -2.99
N SER A 497 57.49 19.21 -2.02
CA SER A 497 58.15 19.27 -0.71
C SER A 497 59.56 18.69 -0.76
N ARG A 498 60.49 19.24 0.03
CA ARG A 498 61.90 18.79 0.10
C ARG A 498 62.05 17.29 0.36
N SER A 499 61.25 16.72 1.25
CA SER A 499 61.29 15.29 1.58
C SER A 499 60.80 14.36 0.46
N ARG A 500 60.03 14.89 -0.50
CA ARG A 500 59.43 14.13 -1.62
C ARG A 500 60.13 14.40 -2.96
N GLN A 501 61.00 15.41 -3.00
CA GLN A 501 61.77 15.79 -4.19
C GLN A 501 62.65 14.67 -4.74
N PRO A 502 63.36 13.85 -3.93
CA PRO A 502 64.14 12.74 -4.45
C PRO A 502 63.28 11.74 -5.25
N ALA A 503 62.12 11.37 -4.72
CA ALA A 503 61.19 10.45 -5.36
C ALA A 503 60.57 11.01 -6.66
N VAL A 504 60.27 12.32 -6.71
CA VAL A 504 59.78 12.96 -7.94
C VAL A 504 60.86 12.99 -9.02
N ARG A 505 62.11 13.26 -8.62
CA ARG A 505 63.24 13.31 -9.55
C ARG A 505 63.57 11.93 -10.11
N GLU A 506 63.55 10.90 -9.27
CA GLU A 506 63.75 9.51 -9.67
C GLU A 506 62.67 9.06 -10.67
N ALA A 507 61.40 9.34 -10.36
CA ALA A 507 60.28 9.00 -11.25
C ALA A 507 60.23 9.80 -12.57
N LEU A 508 60.97 10.90 -12.69
CA LEU A 508 61.15 11.65 -13.94
C LEU A 508 62.38 11.17 -14.74
N ALA A 509 63.36 10.55 -14.07
CA ALA A 509 64.56 10.02 -14.69
C ALA A 509 64.31 8.64 -15.34
N ASP A 510 63.44 7.83 -14.73
CA ASP A 510 62.92 6.59 -15.29
C ASP A 510 61.50 6.81 -15.82
N PRO A 511 61.31 7.10 -17.13
CA PRO A 511 59.96 7.16 -17.69
C PRO A 511 59.30 5.79 -17.52
N VAL A 512 58.17 5.77 -16.81
CA VAL A 512 57.32 4.59 -16.61
C VAL A 512 57.06 3.92 -17.97
N PRO A 513 57.33 2.60 -18.15
CA PRO A 513 57.06 1.92 -19.40
C PRO A 513 55.56 2.02 -19.73
N GLY A 514 55.25 2.71 -20.82
CA GLY A 514 53.88 2.91 -21.29
C GLY A 514 53.20 1.60 -21.64
N GLU A 515 52.01 1.42 -21.09
CA GLU A 515 51.05 0.39 -21.48
C GLU A 515 50.70 0.58 -22.97
N THR A 516 50.94 -0.45 -23.75
CA THR A 516 50.89 -0.47 -25.21
C THR A 516 49.50 -0.12 -25.75
N ALA A 517 49.45 0.93 -26.58
CA ALA A 517 48.33 1.21 -27.46
C ALA A 517 48.14 0.04 -28.44
N THR A 518 47.00 -0.66 -28.34
CA THR A 518 46.54 -1.55 -29.39
C THR A 518 45.90 -0.70 -30.49
N GLY A 519 46.64 -0.58 -31.60
CA GLY A 519 46.18 0.03 -32.83
C GLY A 519 45.05 -0.77 -33.49
N GLY A 520 44.16 -0.03 -34.16
CA GLY A 520 43.17 -0.59 -35.05
C GLY A 520 43.79 -1.26 -36.27
N GLY A 521 43.14 -2.35 -36.68
CA GLY A 521 43.11 -2.89 -38.03
C GLY A 521 41.66 -3.14 -38.38
#